data_AF-A0A4S4LB13-F1
#
_entry.id   AF-A0A4S4LB13-F1
#
_cell.length_a   1.000
_cell.length_b   1.000
_cell.length_c   1.000
_cell.angle_alpha   90.00
_cell.angle_beta   90.00
_cell.angle_gamma   90.00
#
_symmetry.space_group_name_H-M   'P 1'
#
loop_
_entity.id
_entity.type
_entity.pdbx_description
1 polymer ?
#
loop_
_entity_poly.entity_id
_entity_poly.type
_entity_poly.pdbx_seq_one_letter_code
_entity_poly.pdbx_strand_id
1 'polypeptide(L)'
;MTIGGPPAAYFFEDRSGLVANSDFDEVYDRMFLRVSSTPQRTQNAGYMIYDMGHRSTSHGDRHHYYREPAIILDFGPNGALGTMWFTRNSSSVPMHQYLRKVSFFGGTLFRKFKASDGKEYRWGHRMVADQEWTCLDADNILVAHYNLKPPDRPAYGTSGNVLTIYETFVHLSIELLTSLCIMRHIAQHNL
;
A
#
# COMPACT_ATOMS: atom_id res chain seq x y z
N MET A 1 -18.64 -14.52 29.12
CA MET A 1 -18.20 -14.91 27.77
C MET A 1 -18.57 -13.78 26.82
N THR A 2 -17.69 -12.81 26.62
CA THR A 2 -17.85 -11.81 25.57
C THR A 2 -17.51 -12.48 24.26
N ILE A 3 -18.50 -12.64 23.38
CA ILE A 3 -18.28 -13.01 21.99
C ILE A 3 -17.51 -11.83 21.39
N GLY A 4 -16.18 -11.91 21.39
CA GLY A 4 -15.34 -10.89 20.79
C GLY A 4 -15.68 -10.84 19.32
N GLY A 5 -16.26 -9.72 18.87
CA GLY A 5 -16.38 -9.45 17.45
C GLY A 5 -15.01 -9.52 16.78
N PRO A 6 -14.97 -9.59 15.44
CA PRO A 6 -13.71 -9.48 14.71
C PRO A 6 -12.95 -8.23 15.20
N PRO A 7 -11.62 -8.30 15.36
CA PRO A 7 -10.83 -7.17 15.81
C PRO A 7 -11.10 -5.98 14.89
N ALA A 8 -11.29 -4.81 15.50
CA ALA A 8 -11.61 -3.60 14.77
C ALA A 8 -10.51 -3.29 13.73
N ALA A 9 -10.95 -2.91 12.53
CA ALA A 9 -10.09 -2.71 11.38
C ALA A 9 -10.64 -1.60 10.48
N TYR A 10 -9.75 -1.09 9.62
CA TYR A 10 -10.04 -0.15 8.55
C TYR A 10 -10.03 -0.92 7.24
N PHE A 11 -11.13 -0.84 6.50
CA PHE A 11 -11.29 -1.54 5.22
C PHE A 11 -11.22 -0.50 4.10
N PHE A 12 -10.05 -0.39 3.46
CA PHE A 12 -9.82 0.50 2.34
C PHE A 12 -10.17 -0.20 1.03
N GLU A 13 -11.25 0.20 0.39
CA GLU A 13 -11.61 -0.26 -0.95
C GLU A 13 -10.64 0.35 -1.97
N ASP A 14 -9.83 -0.50 -2.62
CA ASP A 14 -9.00 -0.13 -3.77
C ASP A 14 -9.90 -0.13 -5.03
N ARG A 15 -10.26 1.06 -5.53
CA ARG A 15 -11.26 1.17 -6.61
C ARG A 15 -10.86 0.48 -7.92
N SER A 16 -9.56 0.38 -8.22
CA SER A 16 -9.08 -0.13 -9.51
C SER A 16 -8.41 -1.50 -9.41
N GLY A 17 -7.82 -1.83 -8.26
CA GLY A 17 -6.95 -2.99 -8.13
C GLY A 17 -5.64 -2.85 -8.92
N LEU A 18 -5.31 -1.67 -9.44
CA LEU A 18 -4.04 -1.37 -10.11
C LEU A 18 -2.99 -0.91 -9.09
N VAL A 19 -1.71 -1.00 -9.45
CA VAL A 19 -0.60 -0.55 -8.56
C VAL A 19 -0.60 0.98 -8.39
N ALA A 20 -1.09 1.70 -9.40
CA ALA A 20 -1.16 3.16 -9.42
C ALA A 20 -2.50 3.64 -9.99
N ASN A 21 -2.78 4.92 -9.79
CA ASN A 21 -4.03 5.59 -10.20
C ASN A 21 -5.27 4.95 -9.57
N SER A 22 -5.22 4.77 -8.25
CA SER A 22 -6.33 4.22 -7.48
C SER A 22 -6.63 5.03 -6.22
N ASP A 23 -7.91 5.06 -5.89
CA ASP A 23 -8.41 5.55 -4.60
C ASP A 23 -8.56 4.38 -3.65
N PHE A 24 -8.24 4.64 -2.40
CA PHE A 24 -8.37 3.75 -1.26
C PHE A 24 -9.31 4.43 -0.27
N ASP A 25 -10.62 4.18 -0.45
CA ASP A 25 -11.65 4.77 0.40
C ASP A 25 -11.96 3.83 1.55
N GLU A 26 -11.87 4.31 2.78
CA GLU A 26 -12.30 3.51 3.93
C GLU A 26 -13.83 3.39 3.95
N VAL A 27 -14.33 2.16 4.10
CA VAL A 27 -15.76 1.83 3.97
C VAL A 27 -16.65 2.62 4.93
N TYR A 28 -16.15 3.02 6.11
CA TYR A 28 -16.87 3.82 7.10
C TYR A 28 -16.48 5.31 7.07
N ASP A 29 -15.90 5.79 5.96
CA ASP A 29 -15.58 7.21 5.73
C ASP A 29 -14.60 7.82 6.74
N ARG A 30 -13.75 7.01 7.38
CA ARG A 30 -12.81 7.48 8.41
C ARG A 30 -11.49 8.00 7.85
N MET A 31 -11.08 7.53 6.67
CA MET A 31 -9.82 7.90 6.03
C MET A 31 -9.91 7.68 4.52
N PHE A 32 -9.22 8.52 3.75
CA PHE A 32 -9.23 8.47 2.29
C PHE A 32 -7.82 8.63 1.79
N LEU A 33 -7.31 7.61 1.10
CA LEU A 33 -5.96 7.60 0.56
C LEU A 33 -6.01 7.52 -0.97
N ARG A 34 -4.98 8.02 -1.63
CA ARG A 34 -4.87 7.95 -3.10
C ARG A 34 -3.45 7.63 -3.51
N VAL A 35 -3.32 6.79 -4.53
CA VAL A 35 -2.08 6.57 -5.28
C VAL A 35 -2.27 7.11 -6.69
N SER A 36 -1.47 8.10 -7.08
CA SER A 36 -1.51 8.71 -8.41
C SER A 36 -0.17 8.54 -9.12
N SER A 37 -0.19 8.31 -10.43
CA SER A 37 1.02 8.36 -11.24
C SER A 37 1.47 9.79 -11.46
N THR A 38 2.77 10.04 -11.43
CA THR A 38 3.33 11.32 -11.85
C THR A 38 3.02 11.55 -13.32
N PRO A 39 2.51 12.74 -13.72
CA PRO A 39 2.47 13.13 -15.12
C PRO A 39 3.88 12.98 -15.69
N GLN A 40 4.02 12.33 -16.85
CA GLN A 40 5.25 11.83 -17.50
C GLN A 40 6.37 12.89 -17.70
N ARG A 41 6.89 13.48 -16.63
CA ARG A 41 8.01 14.43 -16.66
C ARG A 41 9.35 13.70 -16.57
N THR A 42 9.33 12.44 -16.11
CA THR A 42 10.46 11.52 -16.03
C THR A 42 10.20 10.30 -16.93
N GLN A 43 11.25 9.71 -17.50
CA GLN A 43 11.13 8.45 -18.26
C GLN A 43 10.72 7.26 -17.37
N ASN A 44 10.82 7.42 -16.05
CA ASN A 44 10.54 6.36 -15.08
C ASN A 44 9.11 6.44 -14.55
N ALA A 45 8.58 5.30 -14.10
CA ALA A 45 7.35 5.26 -13.34
C ALA A 45 7.53 6.02 -12.01
N GLY A 46 6.67 7.00 -11.75
CA GLY A 46 6.61 7.69 -10.47
C GLY A 46 5.21 7.53 -9.87
N TYR A 47 5.12 7.17 -8.59
CA TYR A 47 3.85 7.14 -7.86
C TYR A 47 3.87 8.15 -6.72
N MET A 48 2.75 8.81 -6.48
CA MET A 48 2.56 9.77 -5.40
C MET A 48 1.42 9.27 -4.52
N ILE A 49 1.67 9.19 -3.21
CA ILE A 49 0.71 8.73 -2.20
C ILE A 49 0.21 9.95 -1.43
N TYR A 50 -1.12 10.08 -1.34
CA TYR A 50 -1.80 11.20 -0.71
C TYR A 50 -2.70 10.74 0.42
N ASP A 51 -2.74 11.53 1.48
CA ASP A 51 -3.89 11.58 2.39
C ASP A 51 -4.86 12.64 1.87
N MET A 52 -6.03 12.18 1.42
CA MET A 52 -7.04 13.03 0.80
C MET A 52 -7.93 13.70 1.84
N GLY A 53 -8.04 13.19 3.06
CA GLY A 53 -8.91 13.72 4.11
C GLY A 53 -10.42 13.79 3.80
N HIS A 54 -10.83 13.49 2.56
CA HIS A 54 -12.22 13.41 2.11
C HIS A 54 -12.32 12.40 0.97
N ARG A 55 -13.52 11.82 0.82
CA ARG A 55 -13.83 10.86 -0.26
C ARG A 55 -13.75 11.56 -1.61
N SER A 56 -13.12 10.92 -2.59
CA SER A 56 -13.21 11.37 -3.98
C SER A 56 -14.64 11.20 -4.51
N THR A 57 -15.21 12.29 -4.99
CA THR A 57 -16.61 12.34 -5.45
C THR A 57 -16.82 11.75 -6.85
N SER A 58 -15.76 11.53 -7.62
CA SER A 58 -15.83 10.91 -8.95
C SER A 58 -14.53 10.23 -9.38
N HIS A 59 -14.64 9.34 -10.38
CA HIS A 59 -13.51 8.80 -11.11
C HIS A 59 -12.89 9.94 -11.95
N GLY A 60 -11.71 10.42 -11.54
CA GLY A 60 -11.05 11.58 -12.16
C GLY A 60 -11.01 12.82 -11.29
N ASP A 61 -11.34 12.70 -10.01
CA ASP A 61 -11.16 13.76 -9.04
C ASP A 61 -9.71 14.31 -9.06
N ARG A 62 -9.60 15.62 -9.29
CA ARG A 62 -8.35 16.36 -9.48
C ARG A 62 -7.85 17.07 -8.22
N HIS A 63 -8.54 16.95 -7.07
CA HIS A 63 -8.16 17.66 -5.84
C HIS A 63 -6.74 17.32 -5.37
N HIS A 64 -6.22 16.15 -5.72
CA HIS A 64 -4.85 15.75 -5.39
C HIS A 64 -3.78 16.65 -6.04
N TYR A 65 -4.05 17.31 -7.17
CA TYR A 65 -3.12 18.25 -7.79
C TYR A 65 -2.85 19.50 -6.93
N TYR A 66 -3.73 19.80 -5.98
CA TYR A 66 -3.58 20.92 -5.06
C TYR A 66 -3.07 20.50 -3.68
N ARG A 67 -2.73 19.21 -3.50
CA ARG A 67 -2.20 18.67 -2.25
C ARG A 67 -0.75 18.28 -2.43
N GLU A 68 0.01 18.47 -1.37
CA GLU A 68 1.35 17.91 -1.28
C GLU A 68 1.25 16.40 -1.00
N PRO A 69 1.91 15.54 -1.79
CA PRO A 69 1.91 14.10 -1.51
C PRO A 69 2.60 13.82 -0.19
N ALA A 70 2.10 12.85 0.56
CA ALA A 70 2.76 12.39 1.77
C ALA A 70 4.08 11.66 1.44
N ILE A 71 4.06 10.84 0.38
CA ILE A 71 5.20 10.07 -0.10
C ILE A 71 5.26 10.11 -1.64
N ILE A 72 6.48 10.21 -2.18
CA ILE A 72 6.76 10.08 -3.62
C ILE A 72 7.66 8.85 -3.81
N LEU A 73 7.24 7.95 -4.70
CA LEU A 73 7.99 6.78 -5.15
C LEU A 73 8.52 7.05 -6.55
N ASP A 74 9.83 7.23 -6.68
CA ASP A 74 10.51 7.40 -7.97
C ASP A 74 11.21 6.09 -8.33
N PHE A 75 10.65 5.33 -9.26
CA PHE A 75 11.24 4.07 -9.71
C PHE A 75 12.40 4.32 -10.67
N GLY A 76 13.26 3.33 -10.81
CA GLY A 76 14.35 3.34 -11.77
C GLY A 76 13.89 2.97 -13.19
N PRO A 77 14.80 3.05 -14.17
CA PRO A 77 14.54 2.60 -15.53
C PRO A 77 14.17 1.11 -15.56
N ASN A 78 13.39 0.71 -16.56
CA ASN A 78 12.93 -0.67 -16.75
C ASN A 78 12.19 -1.26 -15.53
N GLY A 79 11.54 -0.40 -14.74
CA GLY A 79 10.81 -0.79 -13.54
C GLY A 79 11.70 -1.16 -12.35
N ALA A 80 13.00 -0.85 -12.36
CA ALA A 80 13.87 -1.08 -11.22
C ALA A 80 13.39 -0.31 -9.97
N LEU A 81 13.79 -0.77 -8.78
CA LEU A 81 13.58 0.01 -7.56
C LEU A 81 14.46 1.26 -7.58
N GLY A 82 13.86 2.41 -7.24
CA GLY A 82 14.57 3.67 -7.12
C GLY A 82 14.54 4.19 -5.68
N THR A 83 14.05 5.41 -5.52
CA THR A 83 14.10 6.17 -4.26
C THR A 83 12.70 6.58 -3.84
N MET A 84 12.41 6.48 -2.54
CA MET A 84 11.23 7.12 -1.97
C MET A 84 11.59 8.40 -1.22
N TRP A 85 10.66 9.36 -1.25
CA TRP A 85 10.77 10.64 -0.59
C TRP A 85 9.62 10.82 0.38
N PHE A 86 9.94 11.12 1.63
CA PHE A 86 8.98 11.51 2.66
C PHE A 86 8.87 13.03 2.64
N THR A 87 7.79 13.55 2.06
CA THR A 87 7.71 14.98 1.77
C THR A 87 7.72 15.85 3.03
N ARG A 88 6.98 15.44 4.07
CA ARG A 88 6.90 16.18 5.35
C ARG A 88 8.25 16.38 6.03
N ASN A 89 9.14 15.39 5.93
CA ASN A 89 10.43 15.39 6.61
C ASN A 89 11.58 15.76 5.67
N SER A 90 11.30 16.00 4.38
CA SER A 90 12.29 16.25 3.33
C SER A 90 13.42 15.20 3.31
N SER A 91 13.10 13.96 3.67
CA SER A 91 14.06 12.85 3.75
C SER A 91 13.80 11.84 2.64
N SER A 92 14.85 11.20 2.14
CA SER A 92 14.72 10.14 1.15
C SER A 92 15.47 8.87 1.56
N VAL A 93 15.00 7.75 1.02
CA VAL A 93 15.62 6.45 1.22
C VAL A 93 15.51 5.62 -0.06
N PRO A 94 16.58 4.91 -0.48
CA PRO A 94 16.47 3.94 -1.56
C PRO A 94 15.48 2.85 -1.19
N MET A 95 14.55 2.51 -2.09
CA MET A 95 13.47 1.56 -1.79
C MET A 95 13.99 0.17 -1.41
N HIS A 96 15.15 -0.24 -1.94
CA HIS A 96 15.79 -1.51 -1.58
C HIS A 96 16.36 -1.53 -0.14
N GLN A 97 16.67 -0.36 0.43
CA GLN A 97 17.09 -0.22 1.83
C GLN A 97 15.90 -0.15 2.78
N TYR A 98 14.81 0.47 2.32
CA TYR A 98 13.55 0.51 3.06
C TYR A 98 12.86 -0.86 3.12
N LEU A 99 12.68 -1.53 1.97
CA LEU A 99 12.10 -2.87 1.83
C LEU A 99 13.17 -3.91 1.50
N ARG A 100 13.71 -4.53 2.55
CA ARG A 100 14.82 -5.49 2.47
C ARG A 100 14.29 -6.91 2.36
N LYS A 101 14.94 -7.76 1.57
CA LYS A 101 14.66 -9.20 1.57
C LYS A 101 14.88 -9.76 2.98
N VAL A 102 13.97 -10.60 3.47
CA VAL A 102 14.12 -11.23 4.80
C VAL A 102 15.23 -12.28 4.79
N SER A 103 15.44 -12.94 3.65
CA SER A 103 16.53 -13.89 3.42
C SER A 103 17.17 -13.65 2.06
N PHE A 104 18.49 -13.79 1.97
CA PHE A 104 19.24 -13.65 0.70
C PHE A 104 18.90 -14.76 -0.31
N PHE A 105 18.59 -15.96 0.18
CA PHE A 105 18.21 -17.12 -0.64
C PHE A 105 16.68 -17.32 -0.71
N GLY A 106 15.91 -16.43 -0.07
CA GLY A 106 14.45 -16.50 -0.07
C GLY A 106 13.82 -15.86 -1.31
N GLY A 107 12.52 -16.11 -1.47
CA GLY A 107 11.71 -15.47 -2.52
C GLY A 107 11.71 -13.95 -2.41
N THR A 108 11.63 -13.26 -3.53
CA THR A 108 11.73 -11.80 -3.57
C THR A 108 10.47 -11.08 -3.06
N LEU A 109 9.36 -11.80 -2.96
CA LEU A 109 8.07 -11.32 -2.49
C LEU A 109 7.88 -11.50 -0.97
N PHE A 110 8.96 -11.71 -0.23
CA PHE A 110 8.99 -11.70 1.22
C PHE A 110 10.02 -10.69 1.73
N ARG A 111 9.55 -9.52 2.15
CA ARG A 111 10.40 -8.37 2.49
C ARG A 111 9.94 -7.68 3.75
N LYS A 112 10.89 -7.06 4.45
CA LYS A 112 10.68 -6.35 5.70
C LYS A 112 11.07 -4.89 5.60
N PHE A 113 10.38 -4.05 6.36
CA PHE A 113 10.63 -2.62 6.49
C PHE A 113 10.51 -2.19 7.95
N LYS A 114 11.12 -1.05 8.28
CA LYS A 114 10.98 -0.42 9.59
C LYS A 114 10.07 0.80 9.43
N ALA A 115 8.98 0.85 10.18
CA ALA A 115 8.05 1.97 10.12
C ALA A 115 8.45 3.11 11.07
N SER A 116 7.72 4.22 11.02
CA SER A 116 7.95 5.40 11.85
C SER A 116 7.80 5.17 13.36
N ASP A 117 7.04 4.16 13.77
CA ASP A 117 6.91 3.72 15.18
C ASP A 117 8.16 2.98 15.70
N GLY A 118 9.16 2.78 14.84
CA GLY A 118 10.42 2.13 15.17
C GLY A 118 10.36 0.59 15.14
N LYS A 119 9.22 -0.02 14.80
CA LYS A 119 9.06 -1.47 14.74
C LYS A 119 9.32 -2.00 13.33
N GLU A 120 9.62 -3.30 13.25
CA GLU A 120 9.82 -4.01 12.00
C GLU A 120 8.56 -4.76 11.60
N TYR A 121 8.23 -4.66 10.31
CA TYR A 121 7.07 -5.26 9.68
C TYR A 121 7.50 -6.02 8.43
N ARG A 122 6.74 -7.04 8.04
CA ARG A 122 7.07 -7.89 6.91
C ARG A 122 5.86 -8.18 6.05
N TRP A 123 6.02 -8.00 4.74
CA TRP A 123 5.04 -8.40 3.73
C TRP A 123 5.43 -9.75 3.15
N GLY A 124 4.44 -10.61 2.93
CA GLY A 124 4.57 -11.83 2.13
C GLY A 124 3.42 -12.02 1.16
N HIS A 125 3.75 -12.52 -0.02
CA HIS A 125 2.79 -12.81 -1.09
C HIS A 125 2.12 -14.17 -0.86
N ARG A 126 0.79 -14.21 -0.88
CA ARG A 126 -0.04 -15.44 -0.79
C ARG A 126 0.37 -16.40 0.32
N MET A 127 0.77 -15.86 1.48
CA MET A 127 1.09 -16.66 2.66
C MET A 127 -0.16 -17.27 3.31
N VAL A 128 -1.31 -16.61 3.14
CA VAL A 128 -2.61 -17.03 3.65
C VAL A 128 -3.57 -17.17 2.48
N ALA A 129 -4.43 -18.18 2.50
CA ALA A 129 -5.45 -18.39 1.48
C ALA A 129 -6.30 -17.12 1.30
N ASP A 130 -6.64 -16.82 0.04
CA ASP A 130 -7.43 -15.66 -0.38
C ASP A 130 -6.83 -14.27 -0.09
N GLN A 131 -5.66 -14.17 0.56
CA GLN A 131 -4.92 -12.93 0.74
C GLN A 131 -3.78 -12.86 -0.28
N GLU A 132 -3.81 -11.84 -1.14
CA GLU A 132 -2.74 -11.63 -2.10
C GLU A 132 -1.45 -11.18 -1.37
N TRP A 133 -1.60 -10.32 -0.37
CA TRP A 133 -0.50 -9.88 0.49
C TRP A 133 -0.88 -9.91 1.96
N THR A 134 0.03 -10.37 2.81
CA THR A 134 -0.13 -10.40 4.26
C THR A 134 1.02 -9.63 4.91
N CYS A 135 0.71 -8.69 5.79
CA CYS A 135 1.67 -7.93 6.59
C CYS A 135 1.63 -8.40 8.04
N LEU A 136 2.79 -8.76 8.59
CA LEU A 136 2.96 -9.20 9.97
C LEU A 136 3.97 -8.31 10.68
N ASP A 137 3.86 -8.19 12.00
CA ASP A 137 4.92 -7.62 12.84
C ASP A 137 5.99 -8.68 13.20
N ALA A 138 6.92 -8.32 14.09
CA ALA A 138 7.98 -9.20 14.58
C ALA A 138 7.45 -10.41 15.38
N ASP A 139 6.31 -10.26 16.05
CA ASP A 139 5.66 -11.32 16.84
C ASP A 139 4.73 -12.20 15.99
N ASN A 140 4.69 -11.96 14.67
CA ASN A 140 3.79 -12.60 13.70
C ASN A 140 2.31 -12.24 13.91
N ILE A 141 2.03 -11.12 14.56
CA ILE A 141 0.69 -10.56 14.67
C ILE A 141 0.30 -9.95 13.33
N LEU A 142 -0.95 -10.16 12.91
CA LEU A 142 -1.47 -9.63 11.67
C LEU A 142 -1.69 -8.11 11.77
N VAL A 143 -1.02 -7.37 10.89
CA VAL A 143 -0.98 -5.90 10.87
C VAL A 143 -1.88 -5.36 9.77
N ALA A 144 -1.77 -5.93 8.59
CA ALA A 144 -2.57 -5.60 7.42
C ALA A 144 -2.63 -6.77 6.44
N HIS A 145 -3.59 -6.78 5.55
CA HIS A 145 -3.58 -7.66 4.38
C HIS A 145 -4.27 -6.99 3.18
N TYR A 146 -3.94 -7.45 1.99
CA TYR A 146 -4.58 -7.01 0.75
C TYR A 146 -5.21 -8.20 0.03
N ASN A 147 -6.48 -8.06 -0.31
CA ASN A 147 -7.21 -9.00 -1.14
C ASN A 147 -7.38 -8.38 -2.53
N LEU A 148 -6.92 -9.08 -3.56
CA LEU A 148 -7.20 -8.74 -4.94
C LEU A 148 -8.40 -9.57 -5.40
N LYS A 149 -9.42 -8.92 -5.96
CA LYS A 149 -10.57 -9.64 -6.49
C LYS A 149 -10.11 -10.59 -7.60
N PRO A 150 -10.46 -11.89 -7.54
CA PRO A 150 -10.21 -12.80 -8.63
C PRO A 150 -10.87 -12.32 -9.94
N PRO A 151 -10.26 -12.58 -11.11
CA PRO A 151 -10.81 -12.14 -12.39
C PRO A 151 -12.14 -12.83 -12.74
N ASP A 152 -12.37 -14.03 -12.21
CA ASP A 152 -13.56 -14.87 -12.42
C ASP A 152 -14.74 -14.53 -11.49
N ARG A 153 -14.53 -13.73 -10.44
CA ARG A 153 -15.60 -13.32 -9.53
C ARG A 153 -16.23 -11.98 -9.96
N PRO A 154 -17.56 -11.90 -10.13
CA PRO A 154 -18.23 -10.63 -10.39
C PRO A 154 -18.11 -9.72 -9.16
N ALA A 155 -18.05 -8.41 -9.41
CA ALA A 155 -18.08 -7.39 -8.37
C ALA A 155 -19.43 -6.67 -8.45
N TYR A 156 -20.17 -6.64 -7.35
CA TYR A 156 -21.48 -5.98 -7.28
C TYR A 156 -21.37 -4.80 -6.32
N GLY A 157 -21.39 -3.58 -6.86
CA GLY A 157 -21.39 -2.33 -6.07
C GLY A 157 -20.08 -1.99 -5.36
N THR A 158 -19.05 -2.82 -5.47
CA THR A 158 -17.68 -2.58 -4.95
C THR A 158 -16.64 -3.09 -5.96
N SER A 159 -15.39 -2.69 -5.83
CA SER A 159 -14.28 -3.20 -6.65
C SER A 159 -13.90 -4.64 -6.30
N GLY A 160 -14.21 -5.08 -5.07
CA GLY A 160 -13.78 -6.35 -4.48
C GLY A 160 -12.29 -6.40 -4.11
N ASN A 161 -11.54 -5.32 -4.31
CA ASN A 161 -10.15 -5.19 -3.90
C ASN A 161 -10.08 -4.40 -2.60
N VAL A 162 -9.45 -4.96 -1.57
CA VAL A 162 -9.49 -4.36 -0.23
C VAL A 162 -8.13 -4.46 0.43
N LEU A 163 -7.62 -3.31 0.89
CA LEU A 163 -6.55 -3.23 1.88
C LEU A 163 -7.19 -3.13 3.27
N THR A 164 -6.98 -4.16 4.09
CA THR A 164 -7.43 -4.16 5.50
C THR A 164 -6.25 -3.81 6.40
N ILE A 165 -6.42 -2.85 7.30
CA ILE A 165 -5.43 -2.46 8.32
C ILE A 165 -6.08 -2.57 9.69
N TYR A 166 -5.50 -3.34 10.60
CA TYR A 166 -6.06 -3.49 11.94
C TYR A 166 -5.89 -2.19 12.75
N GLU A 167 -6.89 -1.86 13.56
CA GLU A 167 -7.05 -0.53 14.16
C GLU A 167 -5.82 -0.06 14.94
N THR A 168 -5.14 -0.96 15.67
CA THR A 168 -3.90 -0.66 16.39
C THR A 168 -2.79 -0.07 15.49
N PHE A 169 -2.81 -0.39 14.19
CA PHE A 169 -1.80 0.00 13.21
C PHE A 169 -2.30 1.06 12.21
N VAL A 170 -3.49 1.63 12.41
CA VAL A 170 -4.06 2.63 11.49
C VAL A 170 -3.19 3.88 11.36
N HIS A 171 -2.44 4.22 12.40
CA HIS A 171 -1.49 5.33 12.38
C HIS A 171 -0.36 5.14 11.33
N LEU A 172 -0.14 3.91 10.85
CA LEU A 172 0.83 3.56 9.80
C LEU A 172 0.20 3.45 8.40
N SER A 173 -1.07 3.86 8.21
CA SER A 173 -1.80 3.58 6.96
C SER A 173 -1.07 4.03 5.68
N ILE A 174 -0.45 5.22 5.70
CA ILE A 174 0.33 5.73 4.57
C ILE A 174 1.57 4.86 4.31
N GLU A 175 2.29 4.45 5.36
CA GLU A 175 3.49 3.61 5.24
C GLU A 175 3.16 2.17 4.81
N LEU A 176 2.03 1.63 5.30
CA LEU A 176 1.51 0.31 4.91
C LEU A 176 1.07 0.31 3.43
N LEU A 177 0.33 1.33 3.00
CA LEU A 177 -0.04 1.48 1.59
C LEU A 177 1.20 1.67 0.71
N THR A 178 2.14 2.50 1.14
CA THR A 178 3.40 2.76 0.40
C THR A 178 4.23 1.49 0.24
N SER A 179 4.45 0.75 1.33
CA SER A 179 5.19 -0.51 1.30
C SER A 179 4.47 -1.56 0.45
N LEU A 180 3.13 -1.62 0.52
CA LEU A 180 2.33 -2.48 -0.36
C LEU A 180 2.50 -2.11 -1.84
N CYS A 181 2.45 -0.83 -2.21
CA CYS A 181 2.67 -0.37 -3.58
C CYS A 181 4.04 -0.82 -4.12
N ILE A 182 5.10 -0.71 -3.31
CA ILE A 182 6.44 -1.17 -3.70
C ILE A 182 6.46 -2.69 -3.86
N MET A 183 5.85 -3.45 -2.94
CA MET A 183 5.77 -4.92 -3.05
C MET A 183 5.01 -5.37 -4.29
N ARG A 184 3.89 -4.72 -4.61
CA ARG A 184 3.12 -4.98 -5.83
C ARG A 184 3.91 -4.63 -7.09
N HIS A 185 4.66 -3.54 -7.08
CA HIS A 185 5.56 -3.18 -8.17
C HIS A 185 6.68 -4.21 -8.38
N ILE A 186 7.30 -4.67 -7.29
CA ILE A 186 8.31 -5.75 -7.31
C ILE A 186 7.74 -7.02 -7.95
N ALA A 187 6.52 -7.42 -7.57
CA ALA A 187 5.86 -8.58 -8.15
C ALA A 187 5.57 -8.39 -9.65
N GLN A 188 5.09 -7.21 -10.05
CA GLN A 188 4.81 -6.91 -11.46
C GLN A 188 6.06 -6.93 -12.36
N HIS A 189 7.24 -6.62 -11.81
CA HIS A 189 8.49 -6.50 -12.57
C HIS A 189 9.51 -7.60 -12.26
N ASN A 190 9.16 -8.61 -11.44
CA ASN A 190 10.01 -9.74 -11.07
C ASN A 190 11.38 -9.34 -10.46
N LEU A 191 11.38 -8.40 -9.51
CA LEU A 191 12.59 -7.86 -8.84
C LEU A 191 12.97 -8.60 -7.54
#